data_AF-A0A661P9A6-F1
#
_entry.id   AF-A0A661P9A6-F1
#
_cell.length_a   1.000
_cell.length_b   1.000
_cell.length_c   1.000
_cell.angle_alpha   90.00
_cell.angle_beta   90.00
_cell.angle_gamma   90.00
#
_symmetry.space_group_name_H-M   'P 1'
#
loop_
_entity.id
_entity.type
_entity.pdbx_description
1 polymer ?
#
loop_
_entity_poly.entity_id
_entity_poly.type
_entity_poly.pdbx_seq_one_letter_code
_entity_poly.pdbx_strand_id
1 'polypeptide(L)'
;MTRRTYTWNAYESKLTAELNPDIGNASVESALGLLAPVYLCIDPDKPDSREWIKVLSITGNSFDTMDRGLPGSIGDVGHGTYHAPGAIVRAVFTKQLQDDIFDDIKDLEDLTDDLPGNYLRLDGTNAMTEALHLSSGAPTATWEATNKLYVDDQDNKRIPYTGATMEGGFDMVGLYTIANLPTPVAAGDAVPLSYLQVDDQDKWLPLSGGVMSGEGDIQMTGAKITGLGIALNDDDALSIAAANDLYVELAGDVMSGPLTVDELNVSIVRALSGDLTFKDIADDTVLYYDESTKKLEYLRLMDLNDNTLMQVKDPSHASHVGDMGFNDLRYVLEEGDAMSGPLVLPDGTAAVPSL
;
A
#
# COMPACT_ATOMS: atom_id res chain seq x y z
N MET A 1 38.14 -66.08 -15.72
CA MET A 1 38.87 -67.32 -15.37
C MET A 1 39.95 -67.55 -16.42
N THR A 2 41.12 -66.96 -16.23
CA THR A 2 42.23 -67.07 -17.18
C THR A 2 42.89 -68.45 -17.05
N ARG A 3 42.92 -69.18 -18.17
CA ARG A 3 43.48 -70.52 -18.30
C ARG A 3 45.01 -70.39 -18.30
N ARG A 4 45.62 -70.47 -17.12
CA ARG A 4 47.08 -70.56 -16.99
C ARG A 4 47.60 -71.75 -17.79
N THR A 5 48.37 -71.48 -18.83
CA THR A 5 48.99 -72.51 -19.64
C THR A 5 50.27 -72.94 -18.91
N TYR A 6 50.17 -73.96 -18.06
CA TYR A 6 51.31 -74.57 -17.35
C TYR A 6 52.19 -75.39 -18.30
N THR A 7 52.75 -74.80 -19.37
CA THR A 7 53.82 -75.44 -20.13
C THR A 7 55.16 -75.07 -19.52
N TRP A 8 55.63 -75.94 -18.64
CA TRP A 8 56.92 -75.89 -17.96
C TRP A 8 58.05 -76.19 -18.95
N ASN A 9 58.32 -75.26 -19.89
CA ASN A 9 59.46 -75.37 -20.80
C ASN A 9 60.70 -74.76 -20.11
N ALA A 10 61.17 -75.44 -19.06
CA ALA A 10 62.46 -75.16 -18.46
C ALA A 10 63.54 -75.65 -19.43
N TYR A 11 64.25 -74.75 -20.09
CA TYR A 11 65.46 -75.14 -20.79
C TYR A 11 66.43 -75.73 -19.75
N GLU A 12 66.80 -77.00 -19.95
CA GLU A 12 67.80 -77.71 -19.18
C GLU A 12 68.75 -78.41 -20.15
N SER A 13 70.04 -78.25 -19.91
CA SER A 13 71.11 -78.84 -20.71
C SER A 13 72.27 -79.20 -19.78
N LYS A 14 73.32 -79.80 -20.33
CA LYS A 14 74.55 -80.09 -19.57
C LYS A 14 75.76 -79.50 -20.25
N LEU A 15 76.77 -79.12 -19.48
CA LEU A 15 78.07 -78.75 -20.03
C LEU A 15 78.72 -79.95 -20.73
N THR A 16 79.21 -79.76 -21.95
CA THR A 16 79.94 -80.80 -22.71
C THR A 16 81.45 -80.76 -22.47
N ALA A 17 81.94 -79.68 -21.88
CA ALA A 17 83.33 -79.48 -21.50
C ALA A 17 83.43 -78.88 -20.10
N GLU A 18 84.63 -78.88 -19.52
CA GLU A 18 84.89 -78.19 -18.26
C GLU A 18 84.74 -76.67 -18.44
N LEU A 19 84.22 -76.01 -17.41
CA LEU A 19 84.09 -74.57 -17.36
C LEU A 19 84.89 -74.04 -16.16
N ASN A 20 86.13 -73.63 -16.44
CA ASN A 20 87.04 -73.08 -15.44
C ASN A 20 86.75 -71.58 -15.21
N PRO A 21 87.14 -70.99 -14.06
CA PRO A 21 86.89 -69.59 -13.72
C PRO A 21 87.25 -68.56 -14.79
N ASP A 22 88.31 -68.80 -15.53
CA ASP A 22 88.88 -67.88 -16.54
C ASP A 22 88.30 -68.09 -17.95
N ILE A 23 87.42 -69.08 -18.14
CA ILE A 23 86.82 -69.38 -19.43
C ILE A 23 85.54 -68.55 -19.59
N GLY A 24 85.53 -67.70 -20.62
CA GLY A 24 84.41 -66.82 -20.98
C GLY A 24 83.38 -67.43 -21.94
N ASN A 25 83.60 -68.68 -22.39
CA ASN A 25 82.66 -69.44 -23.22
C ASN A 25 82.31 -70.80 -22.58
N ALA A 26 81.13 -71.35 -22.89
CA ALA A 26 80.69 -72.65 -22.38
C ALA A 26 79.94 -73.42 -23.46
N SER A 27 80.34 -74.67 -23.65
CA SER A 27 79.67 -75.58 -24.58
C SER A 27 78.65 -76.43 -23.83
N VAL A 28 77.44 -76.54 -24.37
CA VAL A 28 76.34 -77.34 -23.82
C VAL A 28 75.90 -78.44 -24.79
N GLU A 29 75.15 -79.43 -24.31
CA GLU A 29 74.65 -80.53 -25.15
C GLU A 29 73.67 -80.04 -26.23
N SER A 30 72.86 -79.05 -25.87
CA SER A 30 71.93 -78.37 -26.77
C SER A 30 71.66 -76.97 -26.23
N ALA A 31 71.73 -75.95 -27.07
CA ALA A 31 71.26 -74.59 -26.77
C ALA A 31 69.93 -74.25 -27.50
N LEU A 32 69.26 -75.25 -28.06
CA LEU A 32 68.07 -75.07 -28.87
C LEU A 32 66.92 -74.46 -28.06
N GLY A 33 66.30 -73.40 -28.60
CA GLY A 33 65.20 -72.68 -27.95
C GLY A 33 65.62 -71.53 -27.04
N LEU A 34 66.93 -71.32 -26.83
CA LEU A 34 67.43 -70.12 -26.18
C LEU A 34 67.66 -68.97 -27.17
N LEU A 35 67.34 -67.75 -26.73
CA LEU A 35 67.67 -66.51 -27.42
C LEU A 35 68.48 -65.64 -26.47
N ALA A 36 69.67 -65.20 -26.90
CA ALA A 36 70.47 -64.27 -26.13
C ALA A 36 69.89 -62.84 -26.19
N PRO A 37 69.98 -62.03 -25.13
CA PRO A 37 70.61 -62.36 -23.84
C PRO A 37 69.71 -63.22 -22.94
N VAL A 38 70.29 -64.20 -22.25
CA VAL A 38 69.57 -65.08 -21.31
C VAL A 38 70.35 -65.26 -20.01
N TYR A 39 69.62 -65.33 -18.90
CA TYR A 39 70.18 -65.65 -17.58
C TYR A 39 70.05 -67.14 -17.33
N LEU A 40 71.18 -67.78 -17.01
CA LEU A 40 71.27 -69.21 -16.74
C LEU A 40 71.88 -69.45 -15.35
N CYS A 41 71.58 -70.62 -14.81
CA CYS A 41 72.17 -71.15 -13.58
C CYS A 41 72.93 -72.43 -13.93
N ILE A 42 74.21 -72.50 -13.57
CA ILE A 42 75.03 -73.71 -13.65
C ILE A 42 75.02 -74.40 -12.28
N ASP A 43 74.86 -75.72 -12.30
CA ASP A 43 74.63 -76.59 -11.15
C ASP A 43 73.55 -76.04 -10.19
N PRO A 44 72.33 -75.73 -10.69
CA PRO A 44 71.27 -75.15 -9.86
C PRO A 44 70.94 -76.00 -8.63
N ASP A 45 71.13 -77.32 -8.73
CA ASP A 45 70.76 -78.29 -7.69
C ASP A 45 71.90 -78.56 -6.69
N LYS A 46 73.08 -77.93 -6.87
CA LYS A 46 74.22 -78.01 -5.93
C LYS A 46 74.48 -76.62 -5.34
N PRO A 47 73.92 -76.30 -4.16
CA PRO A 47 74.09 -74.99 -3.54
C PRO A 47 75.55 -74.57 -3.38
N ASP A 48 76.46 -75.51 -3.11
CA ASP A 48 77.89 -75.27 -2.88
C ASP A 48 78.72 -75.13 -4.18
N SER A 49 78.09 -75.24 -5.34
CA SER A 49 78.74 -75.11 -6.64
C SER A 49 77.86 -74.37 -7.65
N ARG A 50 76.87 -73.61 -7.18
CA ARG A 50 75.92 -72.91 -8.04
C ARG A 50 76.53 -71.64 -8.59
N GLU A 51 76.40 -71.42 -9.90
CA GLU A 51 76.83 -70.18 -10.53
C GLU A 51 75.71 -69.58 -11.39
N TRP A 52 75.44 -68.29 -11.24
CA TRP A 52 74.55 -67.54 -12.11
C TRP A 52 75.36 -66.80 -13.16
N ILE A 53 74.97 -67.00 -14.41
CA ILE A 53 75.63 -66.42 -15.56
C ILE A 53 74.61 -65.69 -16.44
N LYS A 54 75.05 -64.63 -17.12
CA LYS A 54 74.28 -63.98 -18.18
C LYS A 54 74.98 -64.24 -19.50
N VAL A 55 74.33 -64.98 -20.37
CA VAL A 55 74.81 -65.23 -21.73
C VAL A 55 74.35 -64.10 -22.64
N LEU A 56 75.29 -63.45 -23.32
CA LEU A 56 75.06 -62.34 -24.24
C LEU A 56 75.05 -62.77 -25.71
N SER A 57 75.67 -63.92 -26.04
CA SER A 57 75.68 -64.48 -27.39
C SER A 57 75.69 -66.01 -27.37
N ILE A 58 74.95 -66.63 -28.29
CA ILE A 58 74.87 -68.09 -28.45
C ILE A 58 75.16 -68.41 -29.93
N THR A 59 76.19 -69.21 -30.21
CA THR A 59 76.49 -69.72 -31.55
C THR A 59 76.45 -71.25 -31.53
N GLY A 60 75.47 -71.83 -32.22
CA GLY A 60 75.24 -73.27 -32.16
C GLY A 60 74.94 -73.72 -30.74
N ASN A 61 75.74 -74.64 -30.21
CA ASN A 61 75.65 -75.14 -28.83
C ASN A 61 76.69 -74.52 -27.88
N SER A 62 77.25 -73.36 -28.24
CA SER A 62 78.22 -72.62 -27.44
C SER A 62 77.63 -71.29 -26.96
N PHE A 63 77.86 -70.97 -25.70
CA PHE A 63 77.64 -69.66 -25.10
C PHE A 63 78.96 -68.89 -25.22
N ASP A 64 79.06 -67.91 -26.11
CA ASP A 64 80.36 -67.34 -26.52
C ASP A 64 80.75 -66.07 -25.76
N THR A 65 79.78 -65.37 -25.20
CA THR A 65 80.01 -64.17 -24.39
C THR A 65 79.14 -64.29 -23.17
N MET A 66 79.76 -64.42 -22.00
CA MET A 66 79.05 -64.59 -20.73
C MET A 66 79.61 -63.67 -19.65
N ASP A 67 78.72 -63.00 -18.94
CA ASP A 67 79.03 -62.39 -17.66
C ASP A 67 78.83 -63.46 -16.57
N ARG A 68 79.92 -63.80 -15.88
CA ARG A 68 79.98 -64.90 -14.92
C ARG A 68 80.03 -64.41 -13.48
N GLY A 69 79.73 -65.31 -12.54
CA GLY A 69 79.72 -64.98 -11.11
C GLY A 69 78.77 -63.84 -10.77
N LEU A 70 77.54 -63.84 -11.28
CA LEU A 70 76.55 -62.82 -10.91
C LEU A 70 76.20 -62.92 -9.41
N PRO A 71 75.67 -61.85 -8.78
CA PRO A 71 75.26 -61.88 -7.38
C PRO A 71 74.38 -63.10 -7.05
N GLY A 72 74.78 -63.86 -6.01
CA GLY A 72 74.13 -65.12 -5.63
C GLY A 72 74.80 -66.39 -6.18
N SER A 73 75.89 -66.25 -6.94
CA SER A 73 76.78 -67.36 -7.29
C SER A 73 77.66 -67.73 -6.10
N ILE A 74 78.12 -68.97 -6.05
CA ILE A 74 79.26 -69.36 -5.23
C ILE A 74 80.53 -68.79 -5.88
N GLY A 75 81.44 -68.23 -5.09
CA GLY A 75 82.64 -67.54 -5.58
C GLY A 75 82.53 -66.00 -5.57
N ASP A 76 83.57 -65.34 -6.06
CA ASP A 76 83.64 -63.88 -6.11
C ASP A 76 82.83 -63.32 -7.29
N VAL A 77 82.13 -62.21 -7.06
CA VAL A 77 81.28 -61.59 -8.09
C VAL A 77 82.13 -61.13 -9.28
N GLY A 78 81.73 -61.48 -10.50
CA GLY A 78 82.47 -61.17 -11.73
C GLY A 78 83.54 -62.20 -12.11
N HIS A 79 83.71 -63.26 -11.32
CA HIS A 79 84.60 -64.37 -11.59
C HIS A 79 83.80 -65.69 -11.67
N GLY A 80 84.19 -66.57 -12.60
CA GLY A 80 83.56 -67.88 -12.70
C GLY A 80 83.97 -68.83 -11.57
N THR A 81 83.16 -69.85 -11.31
CA THR A 81 83.58 -71.03 -10.54
C THR A 81 83.95 -72.19 -11.46
N TYR A 82 84.61 -73.19 -10.88
CA TYR A 82 84.92 -74.42 -11.59
C TYR A 82 83.67 -75.30 -11.70
N HIS A 83 83.31 -75.71 -12.92
CA HIS A 83 82.28 -76.72 -13.17
C HIS A 83 82.83 -77.84 -14.04
N ALA A 84 82.61 -79.08 -13.60
CA ALA A 84 83.00 -80.27 -14.34
C ALA A 84 82.10 -80.48 -15.58
N PRO A 85 82.58 -81.21 -16.61
CA PRO A 85 81.71 -81.69 -17.68
C PRO A 85 80.50 -82.44 -17.11
N GLY A 86 79.32 -82.20 -17.68
CA GLY A 86 78.05 -82.75 -17.20
C GLY A 86 77.32 -81.90 -16.16
N ALA A 87 77.88 -80.76 -15.71
CA ALA A 87 77.17 -79.81 -14.85
C ALA A 87 75.86 -79.34 -15.51
N ILE A 88 74.80 -79.24 -14.72
CA ILE A 88 73.46 -78.91 -15.21
C ILE A 88 73.39 -77.41 -15.49
N VAL A 89 72.84 -77.01 -16.64
CA VAL A 89 72.59 -75.61 -16.97
C VAL A 89 71.09 -75.40 -17.15
N ARG A 90 70.49 -74.49 -16.37
CA ARG A 90 69.05 -74.22 -16.38
C ARG A 90 68.76 -72.74 -16.60
N ALA A 91 67.79 -72.41 -17.46
CA ALA A 91 67.39 -71.03 -17.69
C ALA A 91 66.49 -70.47 -16.56
N VAL A 92 66.62 -69.18 -16.26
CA VAL A 92 65.80 -68.47 -15.27
C VAL A 92 64.64 -67.77 -15.94
N PHE A 93 63.42 -68.07 -15.50
CA PHE A 93 62.18 -67.56 -16.09
C PHE A 93 61.96 -66.07 -15.80
N THR A 94 62.50 -65.18 -16.64
CA THR A 94 62.19 -63.72 -16.58
C THR A 94 61.04 -63.34 -17.51
N LYS A 95 60.87 -64.05 -18.64
CA LYS A 95 59.87 -63.71 -19.66
C LYS A 95 58.43 -64.07 -19.27
N GLN A 96 58.20 -65.27 -18.72
CA GLN A 96 56.84 -65.71 -18.38
C GLN A 96 56.21 -64.87 -17.27
N LEU A 97 56.99 -64.54 -16.22
CA LEU A 97 56.51 -63.68 -15.14
C LEU A 97 56.16 -62.27 -15.65
N GLN A 98 56.94 -61.74 -16.58
CA GLN A 98 56.65 -60.44 -17.20
C GLN A 98 55.35 -60.52 -18.02
N ASP A 99 55.21 -61.52 -18.87
CA ASP A 99 54.01 -61.69 -19.70
C ASP A 99 52.75 -61.88 -18.81
N ASP A 100 52.83 -62.63 -17.71
CA ASP A 100 51.73 -62.81 -16.74
C ASP A 100 51.36 -61.48 -16.04
N ILE A 101 52.34 -60.65 -15.66
CA ILE A 101 52.09 -59.33 -15.04
C ILE A 101 51.39 -58.39 -16.02
N PHE A 102 51.81 -58.38 -17.29
CA PHE A 102 51.21 -57.51 -18.29
C PHE A 102 49.80 -57.96 -18.69
N ASP A 103 49.52 -59.26 -18.68
CA ASP A 103 48.17 -59.78 -18.86
C ASP A 103 47.25 -59.37 -17.68
N ASP A 104 47.70 -59.49 -16.43
CA ASP A 104 46.91 -59.07 -15.26
C ASP A 104 46.62 -57.55 -15.26
N ILE A 105 47.57 -56.71 -15.70
CA ILE A 105 47.37 -55.26 -15.85
C ILE A 105 46.32 -54.96 -16.92
N LYS A 106 46.35 -55.70 -18.03
CA LYS A 106 45.40 -55.53 -19.12
C LYS A 106 43.98 -55.95 -18.71
N ASP A 107 43.85 -57.07 -17.99
CA ASP A 107 42.55 -57.52 -17.46
C ASP A 107 41.95 -56.46 -16.51
N LEU A 108 42.79 -55.76 -15.75
CA LEU A 108 42.38 -54.63 -14.88
C LEU A 108 41.91 -53.41 -15.68
N GLU A 109 42.58 -53.08 -16.78
CA GLU A 109 42.21 -51.98 -17.69
C GLU A 109 40.87 -52.29 -18.37
N ASP A 110 40.71 -53.49 -18.91
CA ASP A 110 39.48 -53.93 -19.57
C ASP A 110 38.29 -53.97 -18.58
N LEU A 111 38.52 -54.35 -17.31
CA LEU A 111 37.50 -54.31 -16.26
C LEU A 111 37.06 -52.86 -15.93
N THR A 112 37.96 -51.89 -16.03
CA THR A 112 37.59 -50.47 -15.84
C THR A 112 36.86 -49.86 -17.03
N ASP A 113 37.03 -50.41 -18.24
CA ASP A 113 36.26 -50.01 -19.42
C ASP A 113 34.80 -50.51 -19.37
N ASP A 114 34.52 -51.59 -18.64
CA ASP A 114 33.18 -52.14 -18.42
C ASP A 114 32.48 -51.59 -17.16
N LEU A 115 32.99 -50.49 -16.58
CA LEU A 115 32.28 -49.79 -15.52
C LEU A 115 30.87 -49.42 -16.02
N PRO A 116 29.80 -49.76 -15.27
CA PRO A 116 28.44 -49.47 -15.71
C PRO A 116 28.31 -47.97 -16.00
N GLY A 117 27.60 -47.61 -17.07
CA GLY A 117 27.43 -46.24 -17.59
C GLY A 117 26.81 -45.22 -16.62
N ASN A 118 26.71 -45.56 -15.35
CA ASN A 118 26.32 -44.70 -14.24
C ASN A 118 27.49 -43.85 -13.70
N TYR A 119 28.74 -44.13 -14.10
CA TYR A 119 29.91 -43.38 -13.66
C TYR A 119 30.48 -42.52 -14.78
N LEU A 120 30.86 -41.29 -14.45
CA LEU A 120 31.64 -40.43 -15.34
C LEU A 120 33.10 -40.88 -15.34
N ARG A 121 33.67 -41.06 -16.52
CA ARG A 121 35.08 -41.39 -16.77
C ARG A 121 35.90 -40.11 -16.71
N LEU A 122 37.09 -40.21 -16.10
CA LEU A 122 38.03 -39.11 -15.92
C LEU A 122 38.69 -38.65 -17.24
N ASP A 123 38.73 -39.52 -18.24
CA ASP A 123 39.24 -39.24 -19.58
C ASP A 123 38.27 -38.38 -20.42
N GLY A 124 37.05 -38.14 -19.90
CA GLY A 124 36.01 -37.38 -20.59
C GLY A 124 35.30 -38.14 -21.71
N THR A 125 35.58 -39.44 -21.91
CA THR A 125 34.98 -40.25 -22.98
C THR A 125 33.45 -40.35 -22.86
N ASN A 126 32.90 -40.23 -21.65
CA ASN A 126 31.47 -40.13 -21.40
C ASN A 126 31.09 -38.83 -20.65
N ALA A 127 31.82 -37.74 -20.92
CA ALA A 127 31.45 -36.43 -20.41
C ALA A 127 29.99 -36.10 -20.74
N MET A 128 29.32 -35.37 -19.84
CA MET A 128 27.99 -34.84 -20.11
C MET A 128 28.07 -33.80 -21.24
N THR A 129 27.84 -34.23 -22.48
CA THR A 129 27.85 -33.37 -23.67
C THR A 129 26.52 -32.67 -23.91
N GLU A 130 25.44 -33.18 -23.32
CA GLU A 130 24.08 -32.65 -23.40
C GLU A 130 23.62 -32.03 -22.08
N ALA A 131 22.52 -31.28 -22.12
CA ALA A 131 21.92 -30.70 -20.93
C ALA A 131 21.49 -31.78 -19.92
N LEU A 132 21.73 -31.51 -18.64
CA LEU A 132 21.23 -32.34 -17.55
C LEU A 132 19.69 -32.28 -17.52
N HIS A 133 19.05 -33.40 -17.85
CA HIS A 133 17.60 -33.55 -17.73
C HIS A 133 17.21 -33.97 -16.31
N LEU A 134 16.63 -33.04 -15.57
CA LEU A 134 16.03 -33.28 -14.26
C LEU A 134 14.56 -33.66 -14.43
N SER A 135 14.03 -34.49 -13.54
CA SER A 135 12.61 -34.88 -13.57
C SER A 135 11.70 -33.66 -13.33
N SER A 136 10.44 -33.77 -13.75
CA SER A 136 9.42 -32.70 -13.60
C SER A 136 8.88 -32.55 -12.17
N GLY A 137 9.42 -33.31 -11.20
CA GLY A 137 8.98 -33.26 -9.81
C GLY A 137 9.38 -31.95 -9.13
N ALA A 138 8.56 -31.51 -8.18
CA ALA A 138 8.95 -30.43 -7.28
C ALA A 138 10.03 -30.93 -6.31
N PRO A 139 11.07 -30.13 -6.02
CA PRO A 139 12.01 -30.44 -4.95
C PRO A 139 11.26 -30.53 -3.61
N THR A 140 11.61 -31.54 -2.82
CA THR A 140 11.15 -31.80 -1.46
C THR A 140 12.20 -31.43 -0.41
N ALA A 141 13.48 -31.40 -0.79
CA ALA A 141 14.60 -31.01 0.07
C ALA A 141 15.36 -29.79 -0.48
N THR A 142 15.99 -29.04 0.43
CA THR A 142 16.68 -27.77 0.12
C THR A 142 17.88 -27.89 -0.83
N TRP A 143 18.43 -29.09 -0.95
CA TRP A 143 19.65 -29.37 -1.73
C TRP A 143 19.36 -30.17 -3.01
N GLU A 144 18.08 -30.35 -3.35
CA GLU A 144 17.71 -31.00 -4.60
C GLU A 144 17.86 -30.03 -5.77
N ALA A 145 18.43 -30.53 -6.86
CA ALA A 145 18.47 -29.81 -8.12
C ALA A 145 17.05 -29.73 -8.71
N THR A 146 16.71 -28.60 -9.32
CA THR A 146 15.38 -28.34 -9.87
C THR A 146 15.48 -28.00 -11.35
N ASN A 147 14.43 -28.32 -12.11
CA ASN A 147 14.35 -27.90 -13.50
C ASN A 147 13.98 -26.40 -13.61
N LYS A 148 14.34 -25.76 -14.72
CA LYS A 148 14.07 -24.33 -14.96
C LYS A 148 12.57 -24.00 -14.88
N LEU A 149 11.71 -24.88 -15.41
CA LEU A 149 10.27 -24.67 -15.41
C LEU A 149 9.72 -24.49 -13.98
N TYR A 150 10.17 -25.31 -13.04
CA TYR A 150 9.80 -25.16 -11.63
C TYR A 150 10.24 -23.81 -11.06
N VAL A 151 11.47 -23.37 -11.37
CA VAL A 151 11.99 -22.08 -10.91
C VAL A 151 11.18 -20.92 -11.49
N ASP A 152 10.92 -20.94 -12.80
CA ASP A 152 10.12 -19.93 -13.49
C ASP A 152 8.69 -19.86 -12.94
N ASP A 153 8.05 -21.00 -12.69
CA ASP A 153 6.69 -21.06 -12.13
C ASP A 153 6.60 -20.52 -10.69
N GLN A 154 7.68 -20.67 -9.91
CA GLN A 154 7.75 -20.08 -8.57
C GLN A 154 8.03 -18.57 -8.62
N ASP A 155 8.85 -18.13 -9.57
CA ASP A 155 9.17 -16.72 -9.76
C ASP A 155 7.95 -15.94 -10.26
N ASN A 156 7.17 -16.52 -11.18
CA ASN A 156 5.91 -15.96 -11.69
C ASN A 156 4.82 -15.75 -10.64
N LYS A 157 4.94 -16.36 -9.45
CA LYS A 157 4.01 -16.18 -8.32
C LYS A 157 4.43 -15.05 -7.38
N ARG A 158 5.58 -14.42 -7.61
CA ARG A 158 6.14 -13.38 -6.75
C ARG A 158 6.03 -12.03 -7.45
N ILE A 159 5.84 -10.99 -6.65
CA ILE A 159 6.01 -9.61 -7.10
C ILE A 159 7.49 -9.25 -6.92
N PRO A 160 8.19 -8.77 -7.96
CA PRO A 160 9.58 -8.34 -7.85
C PRO A 160 9.78 -7.28 -6.76
N TYR A 161 10.93 -7.34 -6.06
CA TYR A 161 11.26 -6.42 -4.96
C TYR A 161 11.35 -4.94 -5.38
N THR A 162 11.56 -4.63 -6.66
CA THR A 162 11.70 -3.25 -7.15
C THR A 162 11.05 -3.07 -8.51
N GLY A 163 10.31 -1.97 -8.68
CA GLY A 163 9.85 -1.50 -9.99
C GLY A 163 8.68 -2.28 -10.60
N ALA A 164 8.08 -3.21 -9.86
CA ALA A 164 6.88 -3.90 -10.32
C ALA A 164 5.68 -2.95 -10.34
N THR A 165 4.91 -3.00 -11.42
CA THR A 165 3.58 -2.39 -11.48
C THR A 165 2.56 -3.51 -11.28
N MET A 166 1.66 -3.35 -10.32
CA MET A 166 0.55 -4.28 -10.13
C MET A 166 -0.63 -3.82 -11.00
N GLU A 167 -1.02 -4.63 -11.97
CA GLU A 167 -2.25 -4.44 -12.73
C GLU A 167 -3.31 -5.42 -12.23
N GLY A 168 -4.56 -4.95 -12.06
CA GLY A 168 -5.67 -5.74 -11.55
C GLY A 168 -5.91 -5.60 -10.04
N GLY A 169 -6.86 -6.38 -9.51
CA GLY A 169 -7.22 -6.36 -8.10
C GLY A 169 -6.21 -7.12 -7.25
N PHE A 170 -5.76 -6.51 -6.15
CA PHE A 170 -4.96 -7.15 -5.11
C PHE A 170 -5.85 -7.44 -3.89
N ASP A 171 -6.12 -8.71 -3.61
CA ASP A 171 -6.96 -9.15 -2.49
C ASP A 171 -6.10 -9.60 -1.30
N MET A 172 -6.18 -8.87 -0.18
CA MET A 172 -5.52 -9.21 1.08
C MET A 172 -6.50 -9.96 1.99
N VAL A 173 -6.67 -11.26 1.76
CA VAL A 173 -7.60 -12.09 2.55
C VAL A 173 -7.09 -12.28 3.98
N GLY A 174 -7.64 -11.55 4.95
CA GLY A 174 -7.34 -11.69 6.39
C GLY A 174 -7.04 -10.36 7.09
N LEU A 175 -6.45 -10.43 8.29
CA LEU A 175 -6.04 -9.25 9.07
C LEU A 175 -4.61 -8.84 8.72
N TYR A 176 -4.39 -8.41 7.48
CA TYR A 176 -3.10 -7.91 7.02
C TYR A 176 -3.09 -6.39 6.92
N THR A 177 -1.96 -5.77 7.23
CA THR A 177 -1.74 -4.32 7.12
C THR A 177 -0.63 -4.02 6.11
N ILE A 178 -0.75 -2.90 5.40
CA ILE A 178 0.32 -2.39 4.55
C ILE A 178 1.17 -1.44 5.41
N ALA A 179 2.44 -1.80 5.62
CA ALA A 179 3.37 -1.01 6.43
C ALA A 179 4.15 -0.02 5.56
N ASN A 180 4.69 1.04 6.20
CA ASN A 180 5.59 2.03 5.58
C ASN A 180 4.97 2.77 4.37
N LEU A 181 3.67 3.02 4.36
CA LEU A 181 3.08 3.96 3.41
C LEU A 181 3.66 5.37 3.65
N PRO A 182 4.25 6.01 2.62
CA PRO A 182 4.71 7.38 2.74
C PRO A 182 3.53 8.36 2.76
N THR A 183 3.82 9.63 3.06
CA THR A 183 2.88 10.73 2.86
C THR A 183 2.48 10.79 1.38
N PRO A 184 1.17 10.80 1.04
CA PRO A 184 0.72 10.86 -0.34
C PRO A 184 1.12 12.19 -1.00
N VAL A 185 1.53 12.14 -2.27
CA VAL A 185 1.95 13.29 -3.07
C VAL A 185 1.04 13.47 -4.29
N ALA A 186 0.57 12.38 -4.90
CA ALA A 186 -0.31 12.37 -6.06
C ALA A 186 -1.74 11.92 -5.69
N ALA A 187 -2.71 12.32 -6.51
CA ALA A 187 -4.13 12.04 -6.30
C ALA A 187 -4.52 10.54 -6.33
N GLY A 188 -3.63 9.67 -6.80
CA GLY A 188 -3.82 8.22 -6.83
C GLY A 188 -3.07 7.46 -5.73
N ASP A 189 -2.33 8.16 -4.87
CA ASP A 189 -1.53 7.51 -3.84
C ASP A 189 -2.42 6.90 -2.75
N ALA A 190 -2.00 5.75 -2.22
CA ALA A 190 -2.59 5.19 -1.02
C ALA A 190 -2.24 6.08 0.18
N VAL A 191 -3.21 6.29 1.08
CA VAL A 191 -3.07 7.24 2.19
C VAL A 191 -2.97 6.49 3.53
N PRO A 192 -1.94 6.73 4.36
CA PRO A 192 -1.87 6.15 5.69
C PRO A 192 -2.87 6.83 6.65
N LEU A 193 -3.42 6.09 7.61
CA LEU A 193 -4.40 6.62 8.57
C LEU A 193 -3.86 7.84 9.35
N SER A 194 -2.57 7.84 9.68
CA SER A 194 -1.91 8.97 10.35
C SER A 194 -1.98 10.26 9.55
N TYR A 195 -1.94 10.18 8.22
CA TYR A 195 -2.08 11.36 7.36
C TYR A 195 -3.50 11.93 7.42
N LEU A 196 -4.53 11.09 7.35
CA LEU A 196 -5.92 11.54 7.54
C LEU A 196 -6.15 12.19 8.90
N GLN A 197 -5.51 11.67 9.95
CA GLN A 197 -5.74 12.11 11.33
C GLN A 197 -4.97 13.37 11.73
N VAL A 198 -3.84 13.68 11.09
CA VAL A 198 -2.95 14.78 11.52
C VAL A 198 -2.94 15.92 10.50
N ASP A 199 -2.76 15.61 9.21
CA ASP A 199 -2.53 16.64 8.19
C ASP A 199 -3.83 17.14 7.53
N ASP A 200 -4.94 16.43 7.76
CA ASP A 200 -6.22 16.70 7.08
C ASP A 200 -7.38 17.08 8.01
N GLN A 201 -7.12 17.40 9.29
CA GLN A 201 -8.18 17.86 10.22
C GLN A 201 -8.91 19.12 9.72
N ASP A 202 -8.28 19.91 8.85
CA ASP A 202 -8.90 21.08 8.22
C ASP A 202 -9.82 20.73 7.03
N LYS A 203 -9.80 19.48 6.55
CA LYS A 203 -10.57 19.03 5.37
C LYS A 203 -11.81 18.20 5.70
N TRP A 204 -12.00 17.77 6.94
CA TRP A 204 -13.18 17.00 7.36
C TRP A 204 -13.63 17.37 8.77
N LEU A 205 -14.95 17.36 8.98
CA LEU A 205 -15.54 17.59 10.29
C LEU A 205 -15.69 16.25 11.04
N PRO A 206 -15.13 16.09 12.26
CA PRO A 206 -15.29 14.85 13.01
C PRO A 206 -16.75 14.59 13.41
N LEU A 207 -17.10 13.32 13.61
CA LEU A 207 -18.45 12.92 14.05
C LEU A 207 -18.79 13.37 15.48
N SER A 208 -17.79 13.70 16.30
CA SER A 208 -17.98 14.17 17.67
C SER A 208 -16.97 15.27 17.97
N GLY A 209 -17.48 16.47 18.22
CA GLY A 209 -16.65 17.66 18.36
C GLY A 209 -16.05 18.08 17.02
N GLY A 210 -16.02 19.39 16.76
CA GLY A 210 -15.53 19.95 15.51
C GLY A 210 -16.04 21.37 15.37
N VAL A 211 -15.21 22.25 14.83
CA VAL A 211 -15.58 23.64 14.54
C VAL A 211 -15.43 23.82 13.05
N MET A 212 -16.51 24.21 12.38
CA MET A 212 -16.41 24.69 11.00
C MET A 212 -15.83 26.11 11.07
N SER A 213 -14.55 26.25 10.72
CA SER A 213 -13.85 27.52 10.68
C SER A 213 -13.51 27.87 9.23
N GLY A 214 -13.77 29.10 8.82
CA GLY A 214 -13.58 29.57 7.46
C GLY A 214 -14.45 30.80 7.17
N GLU A 215 -13.99 31.68 6.29
CA GLU A 215 -14.70 32.93 5.94
C GLU A 215 -15.81 32.74 4.87
N GLY A 216 -16.06 31.49 4.44
CA GLY A 216 -16.98 31.17 3.35
C GLY A 216 -18.33 30.59 3.81
N ASP A 217 -19.35 30.79 3.00
CA ASP A 217 -20.69 30.27 3.24
C ASP A 217 -20.75 28.73 3.16
N ILE A 218 -21.51 28.12 4.08
CA ILE A 218 -21.83 26.69 4.02
C ILE A 218 -22.93 26.47 2.97
N GLN A 219 -22.55 25.92 1.82
CA GLN A 219 -23.49 25.56 0.75
C GLN A 219 -24.19 24.22 1.06
N MET A 220 -25.45 24.26 1.50
CA MET A 220 -26.22 23.06 1.89
C MET A 220 -27.11 22.46 0.78
N THR A 221 -27.28 23.14 -0.36
CA THR A 221 -28.10 22.65 -1.52
C THR A 221 -29.48 22.08 -1.14
N GLY A 222 -30.14 22.67 -0.14
CA GLY A 222 -31.49 22.27 0.33
C GLY A 222 -31.53 21.22 1.44
N ALA A 223 -30.38 20.76 1.94
CA ALA A 223 -30.32 19.91 3.13
C ALA A 223 -30.80 20.68 4.39
N LYS A 224 -31.52 20.00 5.29
CA LYS A 224 -32.02 20.56 6.55
C LYS A 224 -30.99 20.39 7.66
N ILE A 225 -30.87 21.39 8.54
CA ILE A 225 -30.19 21.25 9.84
C ILE A 225 -31.22 20.74 10.85
N THR A 226 -30.94 19.59 11.48
CA THR A 226 -31.83 18.97 12.48
C THR A 226 -31.12 18.82 13.82
N GLY A 227 -31.87 18.83 14.92
CA GLY A 227 -31.29 18.67 16.26
C GLY A 227 -30.55 19.90 16.76
N LEU A 228 -30.95 21.10 16.30
CA LEU A 228 -30.47 22.36 16.86
C LEU A 228 -30.79 22.41 18.36
N GLY A 229 -29.80 22.84 19.15
CA GLY A 229 -29.98 23.12 20.57
C GLY A 229 -30.82 24.38 20.80
N ILE A 230 -31.01 24.72 22.08
CA ILE A 230 -31.60 26.00 22.46
C ILE A 230 -30.54 27.09 22.19
N ALA A 231 -30.89 28.09 21.40
CA ALA A 231 -30.04 29.26 21.16
C ALA A 231 -29.86 30.06 22.46
N LEU A 232 -28.62 30.42 22.79
CA LEU A 232 -28.25 31.18 23.97
C LEU A 232 -27.56 32.52 23.63
N ASN A 233 -26.98 32.64 22.44
CA ASN A 233 -26.33 33.84 21.93
C ASN A 233 -27.00 34.32 20.64
N ASP A 234 -26.77 35.60 20.30
CA ASP A 234 -27.37 36.24 19.13
C ASP A 234 -26.94 35.60 17.79
N ASP A 235 -25.78 34.94 17.76
CA ASP A 235 -25.22 34.28 16.56
C ASP A 235 -25.63 32.80 16.43
N ASP A 236 -26.40 32.27 17.39
CA ASP A 236 -26.82 30.86 17.36
C ASP A 236 -27.93 30.63 16.32
N ALA A 237 -27.89 29.48 15.65
CA ALA A 237 -28.96 29.07 14.75
C ALA A 237 -30.24 28.70 15.51
N LEU A 238 -31.38 29.22 15.05
CA LEU A 238 -32.70 28.95 15.62
C LEU A 238 -33.45 27.84 14.87
N SER A 239 -34.18 27.01 15.62
CA SER A 239 -35.19 26.13 15.04
C SER A 239 -36.43 26.93 14.61
N ILE A 240 -37.19 26.43 13.64
CA ILE A 240 -38.43 27.09 13.20
C ILE A 240 -39.44 27.25 14.34
N ALA A 241 -39.53 26.27 15.25
CA ALA A 241 -40.43 26.35 16.39
C ALA A 241 -40.02 27.48 17.34
N ALA A 242 -38.73 27.59 17.66
CA ALA A 242 -38.21 28.67 18.51
C ALA A 242 -38.36 30.04 17.84
N ALA A 243 -38.18 30.14 16.53
CA ALA A 243 -38.40 31.38 15.79
C ALA A 243 -39.86 31.82 15.85
N ASN A 244 -40.81 30.89 15.69
CA ASN A 244 -42.25 31.19 15.76
C ASN A 244 -42.71 31.63 17.17
N ASP A 245 -42.02 31.20 18.22
CA ASP A 245 -42.32 31.64 19.58
C ASP A 245 -41.77 33.03 19.90
N LEU A 246 -40.66 33.44 19.26
CA LEU A 246 -39.94 34.68 19.56
C LEU A 246 -40.31 35.85 18.66
N TYR A 247 -40.68 35.57 17.41
CA TYR A 247 -40.91 36.58 16.38
C TYR A 247 -42.36 36.56 15.88
N VAL A 248 -42.88 37.76 15.60
CA VAL A 248 -44.21 37.91 14.99
C VAL A 248 -44.14 37.73 13.47
N GLU A 249 -45.09 37.00 12.89
CA GLU A 249 -45.16 36.84 11.44
C GLU A 249 -45.67 38.12 10.75
N LEU A 250 -45.22 38.37 9.51
CA LEU A 250 -45.60 39.55 8.72
C LEU A 250 -47.11 39.63 8.44
N ALA A 251 -47.84 38.52 8.52
CA ALA A 251 -49.29 38.47 8.36
C ALA A 251 -49.91 37.32 9.16
N GLY A 252 -51.07 37.55 9.76
CA GLY A 252 -51.90 36.50 10.35
C GLY A 252 -51.48 36.06 11.75
N ASP A 253 -50.44 36.66 12.33
CA ASP A 253 -50.04 36.36 13.70
C ASP A 253 -50.99 36.98 14.73
N VAL A 254 -51.11 36.32 15.88
CA VAL A 254 -51.98 36.72 17.00
C VAL A 254 -51.12 37.09 18.18
N MET A 255 -50.88 38.38 18.37
CA MET A 255 -50.29 38.88 19.60
C MET A 255 -51.29 38.70 20.76
N SER A 256 -50.96 37.84 21.70
CA SER A 256 -51.74 37.64 22.93
C SER A 256 -50.99 38.23 24.13
N GLY A 257 -51.74 38.77 25.10
CA GLY A 257 -51.17 39.47 26.26
C GLY A 257 -51.05 40.99 26.08
N PRO A 258 -50.58 41.71 27.12
CA PRO A 258 -50.41 43.15 27.08
C PRO A 258 -49.24 43.53 26.15
N LEU A 259 -49.56 44.21 25.05
CA LEU A 259 -48.58 44.78 24.13
C LEU A 259 -48.14 46.16 24.64
N THR A 260 -46.85 46.32 24.92
CA THR A 260 -46.24 47.63 25.20
C THR A 260 -45.57 48.13 23.93
N VAL A 261 -46.04 49.27 23.41
CA VAL A 261 -45.47 49.96 22.26
C VAL A 261 -44.98 51.33 22.70
N ASP A 262 -43.73 51.67 22.40
CA ASP A 262 -43.16 52.97 22.77
C ASP A 262 -43.79 54.12 21.95
N GLU A 263 -44.08 53.88 20.67
CA GLU A 263 -44.83 54.80 19.80
C GLU A 263 -45.75 54.01 18.85
N LEU A 264 -47.04 54.36 18.82
CA LEU A 264 -48.03 53.74 17.93
C LEU A 264 -48.55 54.75 16.90
N ASN A 265 -48.10 54.62 15.66
CA ASN A 265 -48.62 55.41 14.53
C ASN A 265 -49.68 54.60 13.76
N VAL A 266 -50.97 54.82 14.06
CA VAL A 266 -52.08 54.17 13.33
C VAL A 266 -52.54 55.04 12.16
N SER A 267 -52.41 54.53 10.92
CA SER A 267 -52.99 55.14 9.72
C SER A 267 -54.22 54.34 9.26
N ILE A 268 -55.41 54.80 9.62
CA ILE A 268 -56.66 54.14 9.26
C ILE A 268 -57.10 54.65 7.88
N VAL A 269 -56.97 53.82 6.85
CA VAL A 269 -57.37 54.17 5.46
C VAL A 269 -58.88 54.04 5.26
N ARG A 270 -59.57 53.22 6.05
CA ARG A 270 -61.03 53.07 6.08
C ARG A 270 -61.43 52.39 7.38
N ALA A 271 -62.34 53.00 8.15
CA ALA A 271 -62.95 52.38 9.33
C ALA A 271 -64.37 51.94 9.00
N LEU A 272 -64.72 50.70 9.36
CA LEU A 272 -66.10 50.24 9.49
C LEU A 272 -66.59 50.49 10.92
N SER A 273 -67.91 50.52 11.10
CA SER A 273 -68.53 50.64 12.43
C SER A 273 -68.05 49.51 13.34
N GLY A 274 -67.24 49.85 14.36
CA GLY A 274 -66.71 48.90 15.36
C GLY A 274 -65.19 48.69 15.31
N ASP A 275 -64.51 49.08 14.23
CA ASP A 275 -63.04 48.88 14.08
C ASP A 275 -62.24 49.69 15.09
N LEU A 276 -62.80 50.81 15.56
CA LEU A 276 -62.24 51.66 16.61
C LEU A 276 -63.28 51.81 17.71
N THR A 277 -63.10 51.08 18.81
CA THR A 277 -63.89 51.26 20.02
C THR A 277 -63.00 51.86 21.10
N PHE A 278 -63.18 53.16 21.35
CA PHE A 278 -62.55 53.84 22.48
C PHE A 278 -63.25 53.38 23.76
N LYS A 279 -62.77 52.30 24.37
CA LYS A 279 -63.48 51.62 25.46
C LYS A 279 -63.38 52.31 26.83
N ASP A 280 -62.65 53.42 26.91
CA ASP A 280 -62.48 54.24 28.13
C ASP A 280 -62.89 55.71 27.93
N ILE A 281 -63.81 55.99 27.00
CA ILE A 281 -64.63 57.19 27.12
C ILE A 281 -65.98 56.70 27.61
N ALA A 282 -66.18 56.79 28.94
CA ALA A 282 -67.41 56.37 29.60
C ALA A 282 -68.65 56.93 28.86
N ASP A 283 -69.46 56.04 28.27
CA ASP A 283 -70.85 56.20 27.82
C ASP A 283 -71.33 57.46 27.06
N ASP A 284 -70.46 58.40 26.67
CA ASP A 284 -70.85 59.67 26.02
C ASP A 284 -70.18 59.86 24.65
N THR A 285 -70.60 59.09 23.65
CA THR A 285 -70.24 59.36 22.25
C THR A 285 -70.98 60.63 21.77
N VAL A 286 -70.31 61.79 21.84
CA VAL A 286 -70.87 63.10 21.46
C VAL A 286 -71.20 63.19 19.96
N LEU A 287 -70.53 62.39 19.13
CA LEU A 287 -70.67 62.36 17.67
C LEU A 287 -70.92 60.94 17.18
N TYR A 288 -72.01 60.70 16.47
CA TYR A 288 -72.23 59.46 15.74
C TYR A 288 -72.19 59.73 14.24
N TYR A 289 -71.70 58.75 13.47
CA TYR A 289 -71.72 58.84 12.02
C TYR A 289 -73.04 58.28 11.50
N ASP A 290 -73.88 59.12 10.90
CA ASP A 290 -75.12 58.68 10.29
C ASP A 290 -74.82 58.14 8.88
N GLU A 291 -75.00 56.82 8.71
CA GLU A 291 -74.73 56.17 7.43
C GLU A 291 -75.68 56.59 6.30
N SER A 292 -76.88 57.11 6.62
CA SER A 292 -77.86 57.52 5.62
C SER A 292 -77.54 58.90 5.04
N THR A 293 -77.04 59.82 5.87
CA THR A 293 -76.68 61.18 5.45
C THR A 293 -75.20 61.33 5.10
N LYS A 294 -74.38 60.31 5.44
CA LYS A 294 -72.92 60.29 5.29
C LYS A 294 -72.24 61.48 5.99
N LYS A 295 -72.74 61.85 7.17
CA LYS A 295 -72.23 62.96 7.98
C LYS A 295 -72.05 62.53 9.43
N LEU A 296 -71.11 63.20 10.11
CA LEU A 296 -71.01 63.18 11.57
C LEU A 296 -72.11 64.08 12.13
N GLU A 297 -73.00 63.48 12.91
CA GLU A 297 -74.11 64.18 13.57
C GLU A 297 -73.92 64.12 15.08
N TYR A 298 -74.33 65.19 15.77
CA TYR A 298 -74.24 65.27 17.22
C TYR A 298 -75.45 64.55 17.83
N LEU A 299 -75.20 63.59 18.72
CA LEU A 299 -76.28 62.84 19.37
C LEU A 299 -76.99 63.69 20.45
N ARG A 300 -76.31 64.73 20.97
CA ARG A 300 -76.82 65.65 21.99
C ARG A 300 -76.23 67.05 21.80
N LEU A 301 -76.92 68.07 22.33
CA LEU A 301 -76.36 69.43 22.47
C LEU A 301 -75.03 69.34 23.23
N MET A 302 -73.96 69.89 22.67
CA MET A 302 -72.65 69.95 23.33
C MET A 302 -72.74 70.98 24.47
N ASP A 303 -72.84 70.50 25.71
CA ASP A 303 -72.69 71.34 26.89
C ASP A 303 -71.20 71.51 27.18
N LEU A 304 -70.73 72.75 27.13
CA LEU A 304 -69.32 73.07 27.32
C LEU A 304 -68.95 73.16 28.81
N ASN A 305 -69.90 73.06 29.76
CA ASN A 305 -69.64 73.03 31.20
C ASN A 305 -68.55 74.03 31.64
N ASP A 306 -68.79 75.32 31.38
CA ASP A 306 -67.89 76.45 31.66
C ASP A 306 -66.57 76.49 30.85
N ASN A 307 -66.34 75.60 29.89
CA ASN A 307 -65.21 75.70 28.97
C ASN A 307 -65.41 76.83 27.96
N THR A 308 -64.33 77.56 27.69
CA THR A 308 -64.31 78.67 26.73
C THR A 308 -63.90 78.21 25.34
N LEU A 309 -64.68 78.59 24.33
CA LEU A 309 -64.26 78.49 22.93
C LEU A 309 -63.29 79.64 22.63
N MET A 310 -62.02 79.34 22.37
CA MET A 310 -61.05 80.34 21.93
C MET A 310 -61.07 80.48 20.41
N GLN A 311 -60.79 81.68 19.90
CA GLN A 311 -60.73 82.00 18.46
C GLN A 311 -62.05 81.82 17.69
N VAL A 312 -63.17 82.17 18.31
CA VAL A 312 -64.45 82.25 17.61
C VAL A 312 -64.32 83.31 16.50
N LYS A 313 -64.54 82.90 15.25
CA LYS A 313 -64.48 83.80 14.10
C LYS A 313 -65.72 84.67 14.03
N ASP A 314 -65.58 85.91 13.59
CA ASP A 314 -66.70 86.84 13.42
C ASP A 314 -67.90 86.21 12.67
N PRO A 315 -69.13 86.36 13.20
CA PRO A 315 -70.36 85.89 12.58
C PRO A 315 -70.54 86.36 11.12
N SER A 316 -70.49 85.42 10.17
CA SER A 316 -70.82 85.70 8.76
C SER A 316 -72.30 85.50 8.41
N HIS A 317 -73.10 84.92 9.31
CA HIS A 317 -74.54 84.69 9.16
C HIS A 317 -75.27 85.03 10.47
N ALA A 318 -76.57 85.35 10.38
CA ALA A 318 -77.39 85.77 11.51
C ALA A 318 -77.55 84.70 12.62
N SER A 319 -77.27 83.43 12.31
CA SER A 319 -77.33 82.32 13.27
C SER A 319 -75.98 81.96 13.90
N HIS A 320 -74.91 82.69 13.57
CA HIS A 320 -73.60 82.48 14.19
C HIS A 320 -73.53 83.21 15.53
N VAL A 321 -72.90 82.58 16.52
CA VAL A 321 -72.64 83.20 17.82
C VAL A 321 -71.38 84.06 17.69
N GLY A 322 -71.49 85.36 17.94
CA GLY A 322 -70.34 86.27 18.00
C GLY A 322 -69.67 86.24 19.35
N ASP A 323 -68.38 86.60 19.40
CA ASP A 323 -67.73 86.87 20.67
C ASP A 323 -68.27 88.18 21.30
N MET A 324 -67.85 88.43 22.54
CA MET A 324 -68.29 89.62 23.28
C MET A 324 -67.91 90.91 22.54
N GLY A 325 -66.70 90.95 21.95
CA GLY A 325 -66.23 92.11 21.18
C GLY A 325 -67.08 92.42 19.95
N PHE A 326 -67.53 91.40 19.22
CA PHE A 326 -68.42 91.56 18.07
C PHE A 326 -69.82 92.05 18.48
N ASN A 327 -70.35 91.60 19.61
CA ASN A 327 -71.69 91.98 20.07
C ASN A 327 -71.74 93.39 20.69
N ASP A 328 -70.72 93.80 21.44
CA ASP A 328 -70.68 95.10 22.13
C ASP A 328 -70.64 96.29 21.15
N LEU A 329 -70.11 96.12 19.93
CA LEU A 329 -70.08 97.17 18.91
C LEU A 329 -71.45 97.45 18.25
N ARG A 330 -72.49 96.66 18.52
CA ARG A 330 -73.82 96.81 17.89
C ARG A 330 -74.94 97.25 18.83
N TYR A 331 -74.75 97.20 20.14
CA TYR A 331 -75.78 97.55 21.11
C TYR A 331 -75.30 98.69 22.00
N VAL A 332 -76.08 99.78 22.07
CA VAL A 332 -75.78 100.94 22.92
C VAL A 332 -76.03 100.55 24.38
N LEU A 333 -75.04 100.78 25.24
CA LEU A 333 -75.06 100.48 26.66
C LEU A 333 -75.27 101.79 27.44
N GLU A 334 -76.35 101.85 28.22
CA GLU A 334 -76.60 102.77 29.34
C GLU A 334 -77.39 104.08 29.11
N GLU A 335 -78.06 104.45 30.21
CA GLU A 335 -79.01 105.55 30.39
C GLU A 335 -78.30 106.91 30.27
N GLY A 336 -78.59 107.67 29.20
CA GLY A 336 -78.01 108.99 28.97
C GLY A 336 -77.40 109.18 27.58
N ASP A 337 -77.27 108.13 26.78
CA ASP A 337 -76.80 108.25 25.40
C ASP A 337 -77.86 108.87 24.48
N ALA A 338 -77.47 109.93 23.78
CA ALA A 338 -78.34 110.64 22.84
C ALA A 338 -78.48 109.83 21.54
N MET A 339 -79.68 109.28 21.30
CA MET A 339 -80.01 108.68 20.00
C MET A 339 -79.93 109.75 18.90
N SER A 340 -79.03 109.57 17.93
CA SER A 340 -79.03 110.38 16.71
C SER A 340 -80.04 109.82 15.71
N GLY A 341 -81.25 110.40 15.67
CA GLY A 341 -82.30 110.06 14.70
C GLY A 341 -83.68 110.00 15.34
N PRO A 342 -84.77 110.34 14.61
CA PRO A 342 -86.11 110.34 15.17
C PRO A 342 -86.53 108.91 15.55
N LEU A 343 -86.90 108.71 16.82
CA LEU A 343 -87.56 107.49 17.27
C LEU A 343 -88.98 107.46 16.66
N VAL A 344 -89.14 106.65 15.61
CA VAL A 344 -90.44 106.43 14.98
C VAL A 344 -91.16 105.35 15.79
N LEU A 345 -92.21 105.74 16.50
CA LEU A 345 -93.08 104.78 17.19
C LEU A 345 -93.87 103.96 16.16
N PRO A 346 -94.34 102.74 16.50
CA PRO A 346 -95.05 101.86 15.56
C PRO A 346 -96.31 102.47 14.91
N ASP A 347 -96.85 103.55 15.47
CA ASP A 347 -98.01 104.28 14.94
C ASP A 347 -97.66 105.38 13.92
N GLY A 348 -96.37 105.54 13.60
CA GLY A 348 -95.88 106.48 12.58
C GLY A 348 -95.89 107.95 13.03
N THR A 349 -96.16 108.24 14.30
CA THR A 349 -96.03 109.61 14.84
C THR A 349 -94.65 109.82 15.47
N ALA A 350 -94.04 110.97 15.19
CA ALA A 350 -92.78 111.37 15.80
C ALA A 350 -93.08 111.96 17.19
N ALA A 351 -92.54 111.35 18.24
CA ALA A 351 -92.63 111.90 19.59
C ALA A 351 -91.82 113.20 19.66
N VAL A 352 -92.49 114.35 19.81
CA VAL A 352 -91.85 115.63 20.11
C VAL A 352 -91.58 115.67 21.61
N PRO A 353 -90.35 115.95 22.08
CA PRO A 353 -90.06 115.97 23.51
C PRO A 353 -90.69 117.21 24.15
N SER A 354 -91.57 117.03 25.14
CA SER A 354 -91.90 118.09 26.10
C SER A 354 -90.94 118.00 27.28
N LEU A 355 -90.35 119.15 27.65
CA LEU A 355 -89.51 119.35 28.84
C LEU A 355 -90.19 118.87 30.13
#